data_AF-A0A2L2Y2K4-F1
#
_entry.id   AF-A0A2L2Y2K4-F1
#
_cell.length_a   1.000
_cell.length_b   1.000
_cell.length_c   1.000
_cell.angle_alpha   90.00
_cell.angle_beta   90.00
_cell.angle_gamma   90.00
#
_symmetry.space_group_name_H-M   'P 1'
#
loop_
_entity.id
_entity.type
_entity.pdbx_description
1 polymer ?
#
loop_
_entity_poly.entity_id
_entity_poly.type
_entity_poly.pdbx_seq_one_letter_code
_entity_poly.pdbx_strand_id
1 'polypeptide(L)'
;QFLVNVLNPLHTPQSLGLYHAQPAYCVVQFLEKDATLTEQVIRGLLKIWPKTCSQKEVMFLGEIEEILDVIELSQFVKIQEQLFRQISRCVSSPHFQVAERALYFWNNEYILSLIEENNQVIMPIMFPALYRISKEHWNQTIVALVYNVLKTFMEMNSKLFDELTASYKSERQKEKKKEKERDELWKKLSQLELNHKAKINSIPHHSP
;
A
#
# COMPACT_ATOMS: atom_id res chain seq x y z
N GLN A 1 9.24 -23.70 -13.42
CA GLN A 1 10.47 -23.11 -14.00
C GLN A 1 10.16 -22.10 -15.12
N PHE A 2 9.36 -22.46 -16.13
CA PHE A 2 8.97 -21.53 -17.21
C PHE A 2 8.23 -20.28 -16.72
N LEU A 3 7.18 -20.44 -15.91
CA LEU A 3 6.39 -19.30 -15.43
C LEU A 3 7.24 -18.26 -14.67
N VAL A 4 8.11 -18.74 -13.78
CA VAL A 4 8.91 -17.88 -12.90
C VAL A 4 10.09 -17.25 -13.64
N ASN A 5 10.74 -18.00 -14.54
CA ASN A 5 11.96 -17.56 -15.20
C ASN A 5 11.71 -16.91 -16.56
N VAL A 6 10.50 -17.03 -17.12
CA VAL A 6 10.16 -16.49 -18.44
C VAL A 6 8.95 -15.57 -18.33
N LEU A 7 7.80 -16.04 -17.83
CA LEU A 7 6.59 -15.21 -17.79
C LEU A 7 6.72 -14.00 -16.84
N ASN A 8 7.23 -14.18 -15.62
CA ASN A 8 7.40 -13.06 -14.70
C ASN A 8 8.35 -11.97 -15.26
N PRO A 9 9.56 -12.29 -15.79
CA PRO A 9 10.43 -11.28 -16.41
C PRO A 9 9.82 -10.54 -17.60
N LEU A 10 8.88 -11.14 -18.35
CA LEU A 10 8.21 -10.47 -19.48
C LEU A 10 7.36 -9.25 -19.05
N HIS A 11 7.09 -9.09 -17.76
CA HIS A 11 6.40 -7.92 -17.21
C HIS A 11 7.33 -6.72 -16.94
N THR A 12 8.65 -6.91 -17.02
CA THR A 12 9.64 -5.85 -16.74
C THR A 12 9.81 -4.81 -17.86
N PRO A 13 9.78 -5.13 -19.17
CA PRO A 13 10.02 -4.17 -20.24
C PRO A 13 9.04 -2.98 -20.23
N GLN A 14 9.48 -1.85 -20.75
CA GLN A 14 8.65 -0.64 -20.89
C GLN A 14 7.50 -0.85 -21.90
N SER A 15 7.73 -1.68 -22.92
CA SER A 15 6.78 -2.00 -23.98
C SER A 15 5.66 -2.96 -23.57
N LEU A 16 5.53 -3.29 -22.27
CA LEU A 16 4.52 -4.22 -21.75
C LEU A 16 3.10 -3.89 -22.25
N GLY A 17 2.77 -2.60 -22.40
CA GLY A 17 1.47 -2.15 -22.93
C GLY A 17 1.07 -2.75 -24.28
N LEU A 18 2.03 -3.18 -25.10
CA LEU A 18 1.77 -3.76 -26.43
C LEU A 18 1.33 -5.22 -26.39
N TYR A 19 1.65 -5.94 -25.31
CA TYR A 19 1.52 -7.39 -25.27
C TYR A 19 1.06 -7.93 -23.92
N HIS A 20 0.61 -7.12 -22.96
CA HIS A 20 0.31 -7.56 -21.59
C HIS A 20 -0.84 -8.56 -21.47
N ALA A 21 -1.84 -8.46 -22.34
CA ALA A 21 -2.99 -9.36 -22.29
C ALA A 21 -2.58 -10.84 -22.44
N GLN A 22 -1.57 -11.11 -23.28
CA GLN A 22 -1.10 -12.47 -23.57
C GLN A 22 -0.40 -13.16 -22.37
N PRO A 23 0.65 -12.59 -21.72
CA PRO A 23 1.27 -13.17 -20.54
C PRO A 23 0.32 -13.20 -19.34
N ALA A 24 -0.55 -12.20 -19.14
CA ALA A 24 -1.56 -12.23 -18.08
C ALA A 24 -2.50 -13.43 -18.25
N TYR A 25 -3.05 -13.61 -19.46
CA TYR A 25 -3.86 -14.77 -19.79
C TYR A 25 -3.11 -16.09 -19.56
N CYS A 26 -1.85 -16.18 -20.00
CA CYS A 26 -1.03 -17.37 -19.75
C CYS A 26 -0.86 -17.65 -18.25
N VAL A 27 -0.60 -16.63 -17.44
CA VAL A 27 -0.46 -16.77 -15.98
C VAL A 27 -1.74 -17.34 -15.38
N VAL A 28 -2.90 -16.76 -15.67
CA VAL A 28 -4.21 -17.25 -15.17
C VAL A 28 -4.43 -18.72 -15.58
N GLN A 29 -4.19 -19.06 -16.85
CA GLN A 29 -4.34 -20.43 -17.35
C GLN A 29 -3.39 -21.44 -16.67
N PHE A 30 -2.19 -21.02 -16.25
CA PHE A 30 -1.30 -21.87 -15.47
C PHE A 30 -1.84 -22.10 -14.05
N LEU A 31 -2.39 -21.06 -13.42
CA LEU A 31 -2.92 -21.14 -12.05
C LEU A 31 -4.20 -21.97 -11.98
N GLU A 32 -5.08 -21.90 -12.99
CA GLU A 32 -6.26 -22.77 -13.09
C GLU A 32 -5.88 -24.26 -13.17
N LYS A 33 -4.71 -24.58 -13.73
CA LYS A 33 -4.22 -25.97 -13.83
C LYS A 33 -3.47 -26.42 -12.59
N ASP A 34 -2.78 -25.51 -11.93
CA ASP A 34 -1.98 -25.79 -10.74
C ASP A 34 -1.95 -24.58 -9.79
N ALA A 35 -2.89 -24.55 -8.86
CA ALA A 35 -3.00 -23.49 -7.86
C ALA A 35 -1.79 -23.43 -6.90
N THR A 36 -0.95 -24.46 -6.82
CA THR A 36 0.23 -24.44 -5.93
C THR A 36 1.28 -23.42 -6.38
N LEU A 37 1.22 -23.00 -7.65
CA LEU A 37 2.11 -21.99 -8.22
C LEU A 37 1.76 -20.57 -7.76
N THR A 38 0.52 -20.31 -7.34
CA THR A 38 -0.01 -18.97 -7.06
C THR A 38 0.88 -18.15 -6.16
N GLU A 39 1.34 -18.73 -5.04
CA GLU A 39 2.20 -18.02 -4.10
C GLU A 39 3.47 -17.51 -4.77
N GLN A 40 4.11 -18.36 -5.58
CA GLN A 40 5.35 -18.02 -6.27
C GLN A 40 5.12 -16.94 -7.34
N VAL A 41 4.00 -17.00 -8.05
CA VAL A 41 3.62 -16.01 -9.08
C VAL A 41 3.40 -14.63 -8.45
N ILE A 42 2.50 -14.56 -7.45
CA ILE A 42 2.15 -13.30 -6.79
C ILE A 42 3.38 -12.66 -6.16
N ARG A 43 4.23 -13.44 -5.46
CA ARG A 43 5.50 -12.92 -4.93
C ARG A 43 6.41 -12.39 -6.03
N GLY A 44 6.45 -13.06 -7.18
CA GLY A 44 7.19 -12.63 -8.36
C GLY A 44 6.70 -11.29 -8.92
N LEU A 45 5.39 -11.14 -9.11
CA LEU A 45 4.76 -9.90 -9.59
C LEU A 45 4.99 -8.75 -8.60
N LEU A 46 4.80 -9.00 -7.30
CA LEU A 46 5.05 -8.01 -6.24
C LEU A 46 6.53 -7.58 -6.19
N LYS A 47 7.48 -8.49 -6.47
CA LYS A 47 8.90 -8.16 -6.52
C LYS A 47 9.24 -7.19 -7.65
N ILE A 48 8.55 -7.28 -8.78
CA ILE A 48 8.78 -6.45 -9.97
C ILE A 48 7.75 -5.32 -10.12
N TRP A 49 6.99 -5.02 -9.06
CA TRP A 49 5.92 -4.03 -9.08
C TRP A 49 6.41 -2.68 -9.65
N PRO A 50 5.73 -2.10 -10.65
CA PRO A 50 6.15 -0.85 -11.27
C PRO A 50 6.17 0.30 -10.26
N LYS A 51 7.29 1.06 -10.20
CA LYS A 51 7.44 2.22 -9.29
C LYS A 51 7.44 3.57 -9.98
N THR A 52 7.62 3.58 -11.31
CA THR A 52 7.84 4.79 -12.11
C THR A 52 6.89 4.92 -13.29
N CYS A 53 5.98 3.95 -13.48
CA CYS A 53 5.03 3.93 -14.59
C CYS A 53 3.63 3.55 -14.07
N SER A 54 2.79 4.55 -13.86
CA SER A 54 1.41 4.38 -13.35
C SER A 54 0.55 3.51 -14.27
N GLN A 55 0.74 3.60 -15.59
CA GLN A 55 0.01 2.77 -16.54
C GLN A 55 0.30 1.28 -16.34
N LYS A 56 1.58 0.91 -16.15
CA LYS A 56 1.95 -0.47 -15.82
C LYS A 56 1.40 -0.88 -14.45
N GLU A 57 1.36 0.03 -13.48
CA GLU A 57 0.77 -0.27 -12.17
C GLU A 57 -0.73 -0.58 -12.29
N VAL A 58 -1.47 0.17 -13.11
CA VAL A 58 -2.89 -0.14 -13.44
C VAL A 58 -3.04 -1.50 -14.12
N MET A 59 -2.14 -1.85 -15.04
CA MET A 59 -2.14 -3.17 -15.70
C MET A 59 -1.87 -4.31 -14.72
N PHE A 60 -0.91 -4.13 -13.81
CA PHE A 60 -0.61 -5.11 -12.75
C PHE A 60 -1.79 -5.28 -11.80
N LEU A 61 -2.47 -4.20 -11.40
CA LEU A 61 -3.68 -4.30 -10.59
C LEU A 61 -4.77 -5.09 -11.32
N GLY A 62 -4.90 -4.94 -12.64
CA GLY A 62 -5.82 -5.74 -13.43
C GLY A 62 -5.49 -7.23 -13.47
N GLU A 63 -4.23 -7.55 -13.74
CA GLU A 63 -3.78 -8.95 -13.75
C GLU A 63 -3.92 -9.60 -12.37
N ILE A 64 -3.66 -8.86 -11.29
CA ILE A 64 -3.87 -9.35 -9.93
C ILE A 64 -5.35 -9.66 -9.68
N GLU A 65 -6.27 -8.83 -10.14
CA GLU A 65 -7.71 -9.11 -10.02
C GLU A 65 -8.08 -10.40 -10.76
N GLU A 66 -7.64 -10.57 -12.01
CA GLU A 66 -7.89 -11.80 -12.78
C GLU A 66 -7.31 -13.05 -12.11
N ILE A 67 -6.13 -12.94 -11.47
CA ILE A 67 -5.55 -14.03 -10.69
C ILE A 67 -6.39 -14.32 -9.44
N LEU A 68 -6.88 -13.28 -8.76
CA LEU A 68 -7.73 -13.45 -7.58
C LEU A 68 -9.09 -14.07 -7.92
N ASP A 69 -9.62 -13.88 -9.13
CA ASP A 69 -10.87 -14.54 -9.55
C ASP A 69 -10.81 -16.07 -9.61
N VAL A 70 -9.60 -16.62 -9.81
CA VAL A 70 -9.38 -18.08 -9.88
C VAL A 70 -8.62 -18.63 -8.67
N ILE A 71 -8.31 -17.80 -7.68
CA ILE A 71 -7.48 -18.22 -6.54
C ILE A 71 -8.27 -19.12 -5.58
N GLU A 72 -7.64 -20.21 -5.12
CA GLU A 72 -8.17 -20.97 -3.99
C GLU A 72 -7.88 -20.26 -2.66
N LEU A 73 -8.84 -20.33 -1.72
CA LEU A 73 -8.69 -19.77 -0.36
C LEU A 73 -7.39 -20.23 0.33
N SER A 74 -7.02 -21.51 0.16
CA SER A 74 -5.81 -22.11 0.73
C SER A 74 -4.52 -21.41 0.28
N GLN A 75 -4.50 -20.86 -0.95
CA GLN A 75 -3.38 -20.12 -1.51
C GLN A 75 -3.45 -18.65 -1.17
N PHE A 76 -4.67 -18.08 -1.15
CA PHE A 76 -4.90 -16.68 -0.77
C PHE A 76 -4.33 -16.36 0.62
N VAL A 77 -4.56 -17.22 1.61
CA VAL A 77 -4.07 -17.04 2.98
C VAL A 77 -2.55 -16.91 3.06
N LYS A 78 -1.80 -17.51 2.13
CA LYS A 78 -0.33 -17.44 2.08
C LYS A 78 0.19 -16.11 1.56
N ILE A 79 -0.60 -15.40 0.76
CA ILE A 79 -0.18 -14.17 0.05
C ILE A 79 -0.88 -12.90 0.53
N GLN A 80 -2.03 -13.02 1.22
CA GLN A 80 -2.91 -11.90 1.58
C GLN A 80 -2.17 -10.73 2.23
N GLU A 81 -1.26 -10.98 3.18
CA GLU A 81 -0.57 -9.90 3.88
C GLU A 81 0.31 -9.07 2.93
N GLN A 82 1.08 -9.75 2.07
CA GLN A 82 2.02 -9.07 1.18
C GLN A 82 1.27 -8.35 0.06
N LEU A 83 0.24 -9.01 -0.46
CA LEU A 83 -0.63 -8.44 -1.48
C LEU A 83 -1.34 -7.19 -0.96
N PHE A 84 -2.05 -7.26 0.16
CA PHE A 84 -2.80 -6.12 0.67
C PHE A 84 -1.90 -4.99 1.19
N ARG A 85 -0.66 -5.27 1.63
CA ARG A 85 0.32 -4.20 1.86
C ARG A 85 0.65 -3.43 0.58
N GLN A 86 0.69 -4.09 -0.56
CA GLN A 86 0.88 -3.42 -1.85
C GLN A 86 -0.38 -2.68 -2.30
N ILE A 87 -1.57 -3.30 -2.20
CA ILE A 87 -2.84 -2.63 -2.50
C ILE A 87 -3.03 -1.38 -1.62
N SER A 88 -2.67 -1.43 -0.34
CA SER A 88 -2.68 -0.28 0.59
C SER A 88 -1.85 0.91 0.08
N ARG A 89 -0.70 0.62 -0.56
CA ARG A 89 0.14 1.65 -1.20
C ARG A 89 -0.51 2.19 -2.47
N CYS A 90 -1.09 1.34 -3.30
CA CYS A 90 -1.76 1.74 -4.54
C CYS A 90 -2.99 2.62 -4.23
N VAL A 91 -3.79 2.26 -3.24
CA VAL A 91 -4.92 3.07 -2.74
C VAL A 91 -4.44 4.43 -2.24
N SER A 92 -3.28 4.48 -1.57
CA SER A 92 -2.63 5.73 -1.14
C SER A 92 -1.92 6.51 -2.25
N SER A 93 -1.95 6.04 -3.50
CA SER A 93 -1.25 6.69 -4.60
C SER A 93 -1.85 8.07 -4.88
N PRO A 94 -1.03 9.11 -5.10
CA PRO A 94 -1.54 10.41 -5.54
C PRO A 94 -2.08 10.36 -6.98
N HIS A 95 -1.75 9.32 -7.74
CA HIS A 95 -2.20 9.13 -9.12
C HIS A 95 -3.60 8.50 -9.14
N PHE A 96 -4.61 9.29 -9.51
CA PHE A 96 -6.01 8.88 -9.33
C PHE A 96 -6.36 7.55 -10.02
N GLN A 97 -5.86 7.26 -11.23
CA GLN A 97 -6.17 6.01 -11.93
C GLN A 97 -5.64 4.76 -11.19
N VAL A 98 -4.53 4.90 -10.47
CA VAL A 98 -3.96 3.80 -9.68
C VAL A 98 -4.82 3.57 -8.44
N ALA A 99 -5.15 4.65 -7.72
CA ALA A 99 -5.99 4.57 -6.52
C ALA A 99 -7.39 4.04 -6.85
N GLU A 100 -8.01 4.54 -7.91
CA GLU A 100 -9.32 4.09 -8.40
C GLU A 100 -9.28 2.60 -8.77
N ARG A 101 -8.31 2.17 -9.59
CA ARG A 101 -8.19 0.78 -10.01
C ARG A 101 -8.02 -0.19 -8.84
N ALA A 102 -7.30 0.22 -7.80
CA ALA A 102 -7.11 -0.56 -6.58
C ALA A 102 -8.38 -0.61 -5.73
N LEU A 103 -9.15 0.49 -5.64
CA LEU A 103 -10.41 0.54 -4.89
C LEU A 103 -11.52 -0.30 -5.55
N TYR A 104 -11.47 -0.50 -6.87
CA TYR A 104 -12.43 -1.36 -7.57
C TYR A 104 -12.33 -2.85 -7.23
N PHE A 105 -11.31 -3.28 -6.50
CA PHE A 105 -11.25 -4.65 -5.96
C PHE A 105 -12.44 -4.94 -5.04
N TRP A 106 -13.01 -3.93 -4.37
CA TRP A 106 -14.19 -4.07 -3.53
C TRP A 106 -15.51 -4.22 -4.31
N ASN A 107 -15.50 -4.01 -5.63
CA ASN A 107 -16.67 -4.25 -6.48
C ASN A 107 -16.74 -5.70 -6.97
N ASN A 108 -15.66 -6.45 -6.83
CA ASN A 108 -15.61 -7.86 -7.19
C ASN A 108 -16.11 -8.71 -6.02
N GLU A 109 -17.21 -9.44 -6.22
CA GLU A 109 -17.87 -10.21 -5.17
C GLU A 109 -16.98 -11.32 -4.60
N TYR A 110 -16.16 -11.97 -5.43
CA TYR A 110 -15.28 -13.04 -4.98
C TYR A 110 -14.10 -12.49 -4.17
N ILE A 111 -13.49 -11.40 -4.61
CA ILE A 111 -12.46 -10.72 -3.81
C ILE A 111 -13.04 -10.24 -2.48
N LEU A 112 -14.28 -9.70 -2.50
CA LEU A 112 -14.93 -9.24 -1.29
C LEU A 112 -15.18 -10.38 -0.28
N SER A 113 -15.59 -11.56 -0.74
CA SER A 113 -15.76 -12.73 0.13
C SER A 113 -14.43 -13.23 0.71
N LEU A 114 -13.35 -13.25 -0.08
CA LEU A 114 -12.00 -13.55 0.41
C LEU A 114 -11.56 -12.58 1.50
N ILE A 115 -11.88 -11.28 1.35
CA ILE A 115 -11.61 -10.25 2.35
C ILE A 115 -12.45 -10.48 3.61
N GLU A 116 -13.73 -10.84 3.46
CA GLU A 116 -14.64 -11.11 4.58
C GLU A 116 -14.15 -12.25 5.46
N GLU A 117 -13.76 -13.38 4.85
CA GLU A 117 -13.23 -14.55 5.57
C GLU A 117 -11.91 -14.26 6.30
N ASN A 118 -11.15 -13.26 5.82
CA ASN A 118 -9.82 -12.92 6.32
C ASN A 118 -9.73 -11.50 6.93
N ASN A 119 -10.86 -10.94 7.35
CA ASN A 119 -10.97 -9.53 7.76
C ASN A 119 -10.03 -9.15 8.92
N GLN A 120 -9.72 -10.09 9.82
CA GLN A 120 -8.82 -9.90 10.96
C GLN A 120 -7.38 -9.59 10.54
N VAL A 121 -6.96 -10.01 9.34
CA VAL A 121 -5.63 -9.76 8.79
C VAL A 121 -5.66 -8.57 7.84
N ILE A 122 -6.65 -8.53 6.95
CA ILE A 122 -6.69 -7.55 5.85
C ILE A 122 -7.11 -6.16 6.34
N MET A 123 -8.13 -6.08 7.20
CA MET A 123 -8.65 -4.79 7.66
C MET A 123 -7.58 -3.95 8.38
N PRO A 124 -6.78 -4.49 9.33
CA PRO A 124 -5.69 -3.74 9.95
C PRO A 124 -4.62 -3.22 8.98
N ILE A 125 -4.38 -3.92 7.86
CA ILE A 125 -3.39 -3.50 6.84
C ILE A 125 -3.92 -2.33 5.99
N MET A 126 -5.21 -2.39 5.64
CA MET A 126 -5.83 -1.42 4.75
C MET A 126 -6.34 -0.17 5.47
N PHE A 127 -6.80 -0.32 6.72
CA PHE A 127 -7.48 0.73 7.47
C PHE A 127 -6.66 2.03 7.60
N PRO A 128 -5.35 2.02 7.97
CA PRO A 128 -4.58 3.26 8.13
C PRO A 128 -4.49 4.09 6.84
N ALA A 129 -4.36 3.42 5.69
CA ALA A 129 -4.32 4.07 4.39
C ALA A 129 -5.69 4.69 4.05
N LEU A 130 -6.75 3.89 4.08
CA LEU A 130 -8.12 4.32 3.79
C LEU A 130 -8.56 5.49 4.69
N TYR A 131 -8.31 5.39 5.99
CA TYR A 131 -8.73 6.41 6.95
C TYR A 131 -7.95 7.73 6.81
N ARG A 132 -6.72 7.69 6.30
CA ARG A 132 -5.96 8.90 5.96
C ARG A 132 -6.51 9.55 4.68
N ILE A 133 -6.70 8.76 3.64
CA ILE A 133 -7.12 9.23 2.30
C ILE A 133 -8.51 9.85 2.36
N SER A 134 -9.43 9.29 3.16
CA SER A 134 -10.79 9.84 3.34
C SER A 134 -10.82 11.28 3.88
N LYS A 135 -9.71 11.76 4.44
CA LYS A 135 -9.57 13.11 5.01
C LYS A 135 -8.67 14.04 4.20
N GLU A 136 -7.72 13.49 3.47
CA GLU A 136 -6.56 14.26 2.95
C GLU A 136 -6.42 14.19 1.43
N HIS A 137 -7.19 13.35 0.73
CA HIS A 137 -7.03 13.18 -0.72
C HIS A 137 -7.65 14.34 -1.51
N TRP A 138 -6.97 14.78 -2.56
CA TRP A 138 -7.37 15.94 -3.37
C TRP A 138 -8.56 15.64 -4.29
N ASN A 139 -8.65 14.42 -4.80
CA ASN A 139 -9.72 13.98 -5.71
C ASN A 139 -10.92 13.45 -4.92
N GLN A 140 -12.07 14.11 -5.08
CA GLN A 140 -13.32 13.78 -4.37
C GLN A 140 -13.92 12.43 -4.77
N THR A 141 -13.73 11.98 -6.01
CA THR A 141 -14.20 10.65 -6.44
C THR A 141 -13.48 9.54 -5.67
N ILE A 142 -12.16 9.67 -5.50
CA ILE A 142 -11.37 8.73 -4.70
C ILE A 142 -11.81 8.75 -3.24
N VAL A 143 -12.07 9.93 -2.68
CA VAL A 143 -12.61 10.08 -1.32
C VAL A 143 -13.94 9.34 -1.18
N ALA A 144 -14.86 9.47 -2.14
CA ALA A 144 -16.14 8.77 -2.12
C ALA A 144 -15.99 7.24 -2.19
N LEU A 145 -15.12 6.73 -3.08
CA LEU A 145 -14.81 5.30 -3.18
C LEU A 145 -14.23 4.76 -1.86
N VAL A 146 -13.32 5.51 -1.23
CA VAL A 146 -12.75 5.14 0.07
C VAL A 146 -13.81 5.11 1.17
N TYR A 147 -14.76 6.04 1.18
CA TYR A 147 -15.88 6.00 2.13
C TYR A 147 -16.75 4.76 1.95
N ASN A 148 -17.01 4.35 0.70
CA ASN A 148 -17.73 3.10 0.43
C ASN A 148 -16.97 1.90 1.00
N VAL A 149 -15.66 1.80 0.75
CA VAL A 149 -14.82 0.74 1.30
C VAL A 149 -14.81 0.73 2.83
N LEU A 150 -14.66 1.90 3.46
CA LEU A 150 -14.71 2.02 4.93
C LEU A 150 -16.06 1.58 5.49
N LYS A 151 -17.16 1.91 4.80
CA LYS A 151 -18.50 1.48 5.18
C LYS A 151 -18.63 -0.05 5.09
N THR A 152 -18.15 -0.66 4.00
CA THR A 152 -18.13 -2.12 3.84
C THR A 152 -17.34 -2.80 4.96
N PHE A 153 -16.18 -2.27 5.35
CA PHE A 153 -15.41 -2.79 6.49
C PHE A 153 -16.14 -2.68 7.83
N MET A 154 -16.84 -1.57 8.05
CA MET A 154 -17.65 -1.39 9.26
C MET A 154 -18.83 -2.37 9.32
N GLU A 155 -19.49 -2.64 8.18
CA GLU A 155 -20.57 -3.62 8.08
C GLU A 155 -20.07 -5.05 8.28
N MET A 156 -18.88 -5.35 7.76
CA MET A 156 -18.22 -6.65 7.86
C MET A 156 -17.78 -6.99 9.30
N ASN A 157 -17.16 -6.03 10.00
CA ASN A 157 -16.72 -6.25 11.39
C ASN A 157 -16.64 -4.92 12.16
N SER A 158 -17.77 -4.47 12.69
CA SER A 158 -17.88 -3.20 13.42
C SER A 158 -16.96 -3.12 14.64
N LYS A 159 -16.82 -4.20 15.41
CA LYS A 159 -15.96 -4.24 16.59
C LYS A 159 -14.50 -4.00 16.23
N LEU A 160 -13.98 -4.73 15.24
CA LEU A 160 -12.60 -4.55 14.78
C LEU A 160 -12.40 -3.15 14.18
N PHE A 161 -13.37 -2.65 13.42
CA PHE A 161 -13.33 -1.31 12.85
C PHE A 161 -13.21 -0.22 13.91
N ASP A 162 -13.98 -0.32 14.99
CA ASP A 162 -13.94 0.61 16.12
C ASP A 162 -12.59 0.55 16.87
N GLU A 163 -12.07 -0.66 17.10
CA GLU A 163 -10.75 -0.89 17.71
C GLU A 163 -9.63 -0.25 16.87
N LEU A 164 -9.63 -0.47 15.56
CA LEU A 164 -8.67 0.13 14.62
C LEU A 164 -8.80 1.65 14.57
N THR A 165 -10.02 2.18 14.59
CA THR A 165 -10.28 3.63 14.65
C THR A 165 -9.70 4.25 15.91
N ALA A 166 -9.88 3.61 17.07
CA ALA A 166 -9.33 4.07 18.34
C ALA A 166 -7.80 4.00 18.35
N SER A 167 -7.21 2.89 17.90
CA SER A 167 -5.76 2.70 17.81
C SER A 167 -5.12 3.76 16.91
N TYR A 168 -5.67 3.97 15.70
CA TYR A 168 -5.17 4.95 14.75
C TYR A 168 -5.16 6.38 15.33
N LYS A 169 -6.25 6.78 16.01
CA LYS A 169 -6.30 8.10 16.67
C LYS A 169 -5.27 8.23 17.78
N SER A 170 -5.07 7.19 18.59
CA SER A 170 -4.07 7.16 19.66
C SER A 170 -2.64 7.26 19.12
N GLU A 171 -2.31 6.48 18.10
CA GLU A 171 -1.00 6.50 17.44
C GLU A 171 -0.71 7.86 16.84
N ARG A 172 -1.67 8.45 16.11
CA ARG A 172 -1.50 9.76 15.49
C ARG A 172 -1.31 10.89 16.52
N GLN A 173 -1.93 10.79 17.69
CA GLN A 173 -1.68 11.72 18.80
C GLN A 173 -0.27 11.54 19.38
N LYS A 174 0.19 10.30 19.57
CA LYS A 174 1.54 10.00 20.05
C LYS A 174 2.61 10.49 19.07
N GLU A 175 2.42 10.30 17.77
CA GLU A 175 3.31 10.80 16.73
C GLU A 175 3.42 12.33 16.75
N LYS A 176 2.28 13.04 16.81
CA LYS A 176 2.27 14.51 16.95
C LYS A 176 2.98 14.99 18.21
N LYS A 177 2.85 14.27 19.32
CA LYS A 177 3.57 14.61 20.57
C LYS A 177 5.09 14.43 20.39
N LYS A 178 5.52 13.29 19.85
CA LYS A 178 6.94 13.02 19.57
C LYS A 178 7.56 14.03 18.60
N GLU A 179 6.80 14.47 17.60
CA GLU A 179 7.23 15.51 16.66
C GLU A 179 7.46 16.85 17.36
N LYS A 180 6.54 17.27 18.24
CA LYS A 180 6.73 18.50 19.05
C LYS A 180 7.95 18.41 19.97
N GLU A 181 8.13 17.27 20.66
CA GLU A 181 9.29 17.04 21.53
C GLU A 181 10.61 17.12 20.73
N ARG A 182 10.62 16.55 19.51
CA ARG A 182 11.76 16.63 18.60
C ARG A 182 12.04 18.07 18.17
N ASP A 183 11.02 18.84 17.81
CA ASP A 183 11.17 20.24 17.40
C ASP A 183 11.67 21.13 18.54
N GLU A 184 11.22 20.89 19.77
CA GLU A 184 11.70 21.57 20.98
C GLU A 184 13.18 21.25 21.24
N LEU A 185 13.58 19.98 21.09
CA LEU A 185 14.97 19.56 21.23
C LEU A 185 15.87 20.24 20.17
N TRP A 186 15.43 20.28 18.92
CA TRP A 186 16.15 20.97 17.84
C TRP A 186 16.30 22.47 18.11
N LYS A 187 15.24 23.15 18.56
CA LYS A 187 15.31 24.57 18.95
C LYS A 187 16.33 24.80 20.06
N LYS A 188 16.36 23.92 21.07
CA LYS A 188 17.32 24.01 22.18
C LYS A 188 18.76 23.81 21.69
N LEU A 189 18.99 22.86 20.79
CA LEU A 189 20.31 22.63 20.18
C LEU A 189 20.78 23.86 19.38
N SER A 190 19.93 24.44 18.55
CA SER A 190 20.25 25.65 17.80
C SER A 190 20.59 26.84 18.71
N GLN A 191 19.86 27.00 19.82
CA GLN A 191 20.16 28.05 20.79
C GLN A 191 21.51 27.83 21.49
N LEU A 192 21.84 26.58 21.85
CA LEU A 192 23.13 26.24 22.44
C LEU A 192 24.29 26.50 21.46
N GLU A 193 24.11 26.19 20.18
CA GLU A 193 25.09 26.46 19.13
C GLU A 193 25.34 27.97 18.96
N LEU A 194 24.27 28.77 18.89
CA LEU A 194 24.36 30.24 18.83
C LEU A 194 25.10 30.81 20.03
N ASN A 195 24.76 30.33 21.24
CA ASN A 195 25.42 30.76 22.47
C ASN A 195 26.90 30.37 22.50
N HIS A 196 27.26 29.19 21.96
CA HIS A 196 28.64 28.73 21.88
C HIS A 196 29.45 29.57 20.88
N LYS A 197 28.91 29.85 19.69
CA LYS A 197 29.52 30.75 18.70
C LYS A 197 29.72 32.16 19.25
N ALA A 198 28.73 32.70 19.95
CA ALA A 198 28.83 34.00 20.61
C ALA A 198 29.94 34.03 21.67
N LYS A 199 30.07 32.96 22.47
CA LYS A 199 31.17 32.82 23.44
C LYS A 199 32.54 32.79 22.78
N ILE A 200 32.73 31.99 21.72
CA ILE A 200 34.01 31.95 20.99
C ILE A 200 34.39 33.32 20.44
N ASN A 201 33.44 34.03 19.81
CA ASN A 201 33.69 35.34 19.23
C ASN A 201 33.94 36.45 20.25
N SER A 202 33.61 36.22 21.53
CA SER A 202 33.86 37.17 22.63
C SER A 202 35.24 37.02 23.29
N ILE A 203 36.03 36.02 22.91
CA ILE A 203 37.38 35.83 23.44
C ILE A 203 38.33 36.82 22.74
N PRO A 204 39.01 37.74 23.46
CA PRO A 204 39.94 38.67 22.83
C PRO A 204 41.10 37.90 22.20
N HIS A 205 41.32 38.09 20.90
CA HIS A 205 42.58 37.69 20.28
C HIS A 205 43.69 38.58 20.85
N HIS A 206 44.41 38.07 21.86
CA HIS A 206 45.68 38.67 22.26
C HIS A 206 46.70 38.41 21.15
N SER A 207 46.90 39.40 20.29
CA SER A 207 48.04 39.45 19.38
C SER A 207 49.32 39.70 20.21
N PRO A 208 50.41 38.95 19.95
CA PRO A 208 51.71 39.15 20.59
C PRO A 208 52.39 40.45 20.16
#